data_AF-A0AAV2TK06-F1
#
_entry.id   AF-A0AAV2TK06-F1
#
_cell.length_a   1.000
_cell.length_b   1.000
_cell.length_c   1.000
_cell.angle_alpha   90.00
_cell.angle_beta   90.00
_cell.angle_gamma   90.00
#
_symmetry.space_group_name_H-M   'P 1'
#
loop_
_entity.id
_entity.type
_entity.pdbx_description
1 polymer ?
#
loop_
_entity_poly.entity_id
_entity_poly.type
_entity_poly.pdbx_seq_one_letter_code
_entity_poly.pdbx_strand_id
1 'polypeptide(L)'
;MEAFEILDFDFLNNKSSDKVILKSECMREAFNELDMTSEVLELTLLPPPATQPRIRLTTYGLAGTTHFDLPRSSDQVEVFESSSESPRVARYRLSLLRSATSRVLAMACRISLRINDRGFLSMQHMINLPDGQAAFVEFFCVPDEEEDDESTTQGSQKSSSNIEVPSSSGALSASSTRRQQAVLEQEWSD
;
A
#
# COMPACT_ATOMS: atom_id res chain seq x y z
N MET A 1 18.83 8.01 -34.39
CA MET A 1 18.40 7.98 -32.98
C MET A 1 17.58 6.71 -32.87
N GLU A 2 18.15 5.65 -32.28
CA GLU A 2 17.41 4.41 -32.06
C GLU A 2 16.30 4.71 -31.05
N ALA A 3 15.07 4.29 -31.37
CA ALA A 3 13.97 4.44 -30.44
C ALA A 3 14.27 3.61 -29.20
N PHE A 4 14.20 4.22 -28.02
CA PHE A 4 14.26 3.48 -26.77
C PHE A 4 13.11 2.48 -26.70
N GLU A 5 13.37 1.34 -26.08
CA GLU A 5 12.35 0.32 -25.83
C GLU A 5 11.20 0.94 -25.02
N ILE A 6 9.98 0.87 -25.58
CA ILE A 6 8.79 1.40 -24.92
C ILE A 6 8.38 0.37 -23.86
N LEU A 7 8.39 0.79 -22.59
CA LEU A 7 7.90 -0.03 -21.49
C LEU A 7 6.37 -0.19 -21.62
N ASP A 8 5.91 -1.44 -21.70
CA ASP A 8 4.49 -1.79 -21.66
C ASP A 8 4.15 -2.43 -20.32
N PHE A 9 3.20 -1.83 -19.60
CA PHE A 9 2.78 -2.25 -18.26
C PHE A 9 1.51 -3.11 -18.28
N ASP A 10 0.96 -3.38 -19.47
CA ASP A 10 -0.17 -4.28 -19.73
C ASP A 10 -1.43 -4.04 -18.87
N PHE A 11 -1.78 -2.78 -18.64
CA PHE A 11 -3.03 -2.41 -17.94
C PHE A 11 -4.29 -2.67 -18.77
N LEU A 12 -4.17 -2.87 -20.08
CA LEU A 12 -5.30 -3.12 -20.97
C LEU A 12 -5.76 -4.58 -20.92
N ASN A 13 -4.85 -5.51 -20.67
CA ASN A 13 -5.13 -6.94 -20.67
C ASN A 13 -5.32 -7.51 -19.25
N ASN A 14 -4.93 -6.76 -18.22
CA ASN A 14 -5.15 -7.14 -16.82
C ASN A 14 -6.59 -6.89 -16.37
N LYS A 15 -7.36 -7.98 -16.20
CA LYS A 15 -8.78 -7.93 -15.80
C LYS A 15 -8.99 -7.66 -14.31
N SER A 16 -7.94 -7.75 -13.49
CA SER A 16 -7.98 -7.55 -12.04
C SER A 16 -7.21 -6.29 -11.67
N SER A 17 -7.72 -5.13 -12.09
CA SER A 17 -7.23 -3.83 -11.63
C SER A 17 -8.28 -3.12 -10.81
N ASP A 18 -7.88 -2.59 -9.66
CA ASP A 18 -8.70 -1.71 -8.85
C ASP A 18 -8.63 -0.29 -9.44
N LYS A 19 -9.77 0.41 -9.50
CA LYS A 19 -9.90 1.71 -10.17
C LYS A 19 -10.64 2.70 -9.30
N VAL A 20 -10.05 3.88 -9.12
CA VAL A 20 -10.64 4.99 -8.39
C VAL A 20 -10.56 6.25 -9.23
N ILE A 21 -11.69 6.94 -9.45
CA ILE A 21 -11.70 8.25 -10.12
C ILE A 21 -12.05 9.31 -9.09
N LEU A 22 -11.20 10.33 -9.02
CA LEU A 22 -11.28 11.42 -8.06
C LEU A 22 -11.30 12.77 -8.76
N LYS A 23 -11.86 13.78 -8.10
CA LYS A 23 -11.60 15.18 -8.43
C LYS A 23 -10.12 15.48 -8.16
N SER A 24 -9.46 16.19 -9.08
CA SER A 24 -8.01 16.43 -8.94
C SER A 24 -7.63 17.34 -7.76
N GLU A 25 -8.58 18.11 -7.24
CA GLU A 25 -8.38 19.03 -6.12
C GLU A 25 -7.96 18.31 -4.84
N CYS A 26 -8.68 17.25 -4.44
CA CYS A 26 -8.34 16.50 -3.23
C CYS A 26 -6.96 15.85 -3.30
N MET A 27 -6.56 15.35 -4.48
CA MET A 27 -5.24 14.76 -4.66
C MET A 27 -4.15 15.83 -4.65
N ARG A 28 -4.40 17.02 -5.20
CA ARG A 28 -3.45 18.14 -5.13
C ARG A 28 -3.21 18.56 -3.68
N GLU A 29 -4.25 18.64 -2.86
CA GLU A 29 -4.15 18.91 -1.42
C GLU A 29 -3.36 17.80 -0.73
N ALA A 30 -3.74 16.55 -0.96
CA ALA A 30 -3.04 15.39 -0.41
C ALA A 30 -1.54 15.46 -0.68
N PHE A 31 -1.14 15.59 -1.96
CA PHE A 31 0.26 15.67 -2.33
C PHE A 31 0.96 16.89 -1.72
N ASN A 32 0.30 18.02 -1.52
CA ASN A 32 0.91 19.18 -0.87
C ASN A 32 1.15 18.98 0.64
N GLU A 33 0.34 18.15 1.30
CA GLU A 33 0.42 17.86 2.73
C GLU A 33 1.35 16.69 3.08
N LEU A 34 1.71 15.84 2.10
CA LEU A 34 2.62 14.71 2.32
C LEU A 34 3.98 15.17 2.89
N ASP A 35 4.55 14.35 3.78
CA ASP A 35 5.86 14.62 4.36
C ASP A 35 6.99 14.41 3.33
N MET A 36 7.70 15.49 3.00
CA MET A 36 8.78 15.49 2.01
C MET A 36 10.05 14.76 2.48
N THR A 37 10.14 14.45 3.78
CA THR A 37 11.25 13.68 4.34
C THR A 37 11.10 12.18 4.12
N SER A 38 9.91 11.74 3.69
CA SER A 38 9.67 10.33 3.36
C SER A 38 10.20 9.97 1.97
N GLU A 39 10.84 8.80 1.87
CA GLU A 39 11.31 8.27 0.58
C GLU A 39 10.18 7.56 -0.19
N VAL A 40 9.23 6.99 0.54
CA VAL A 40 8.17 6.14 0.01
C VAL A 40 6.78 6.73 0.28
N LEU A 41 5.89 6.55 -0.69
CA LEU A 41 4.46 6.74 -0.56
C LEU A 41 3.79 5.37 -0.55
N GLU A 42 3.17 5.01 0.56
CA GLU A 42 2.34 3.82 0.64
C GLU A 42 0.90 4.18 0.25
N LEU A 43 0.40 3.53 -0.80
CA LEU A 43 -0.97 3.62 -1.26
C LEU A 43 -1.73 2.38 -0.79
N THR A 44 -2.73 2.60 0.04
CA THR A 44 -3.59 1.55 0.56
C THR A 44 -5.00 1.72 0.05
N LEU A 45 -5.53 0.71 -0.62
CA LEU A 45 -6.92 0.65 -1.06
C LEU A 45 -7.67 -0.37 -0.21
N LEU A 46 -8.65 0.10 0.55
CA LEU A 46 -9.59 -0.76 1.27
C LEU A 46 -10.88 -0.89 0.46
N PRO A 47 -11.14 -2.07 -0.15
CA PRO A 47 -12.36 -2.29 -0.92
C PRO A 47 -13.56 -2.65 0.00
N PRO A 48 -14.80 -2.53 -0.50
CA PRO A 48 -15.94 -3.23 0.12
C PRO A 48 -15.69 -4.75 0.13
N PRO A 49 -16.19 -5.50 1.12
CA PRO A 49 -17.19 -5.14 2.13
C PRO A 49 -16.63 -4.56 3.45
N ALA A 50 -15.39 -4.05 3.48
CA ALA A 50 -14.83 -3.43 4.67
C ALA A 50 -15.77 -2.34 5.25
N THR A 51 -15.82 -2.20 6.58
CA THR A 51 -16.71 -1.26 7.29
C THR A 51 -16.58 0.18 6.79
N GLN A 52 -15.39 0.59 6.34
CA GLN A 52 -15.12 1.89 5.77
C GLN A 52 -14.20 1.76 4.54
N PRO A 53 -14.75 1.54 3.34
CA PRO A 53 -13.97 1.50 2.11
C PRO A 53 -13.36 2.87 1.83
N ARG A 54 -12.06 2.92 1.56
CA ARG A 54 -11.30 4.16 1.39
C ARG A 54 -10.03 3.93 0.61
N ILE A 55 -9.49 5.02 0.08
CA ILE A 55 -8.11 5.10 -0.38
C ILE A 55 -7.32 5.90 0.65
N ARG A 56 -6.13 5.41 1.01
CA ARG A 56 -5.24 6.01 1.98
C ARG A 56 -3.87 6.22 1.36
N LEU A 57 -3.32 7.42 1.50
CA LEU A 57 -1.92 7.70 1.25
C LEU A 57 -1.19 7.81 2.58
N THR A 58 -0.11 7.07 2.75
CA THR A 58 0.71 7.09 3.97
C THR A 58 2.15 7.46 3.62
N THR A 59 2.73 8.36 4.41
CA THR A 59 4.16 8.69 4.36
C THR A 59 4.79 8.49 5.72
N TYR A 60 6.05 8.09 5.71
CA TYR A 60 6.87 7.82 6.91
C TYR A 60 8.04 8.78 6.90
N GLY A 61 7.88 9.91 7.58
CA GLY A 61 8.91 10.94 7.65
C GLY A 61 9.54 11.05 9.03
N LEU A 62 10.43 12.02 9.19
CA LEU A 62 11.17 12.24 10.44
C LEU A 62 10.26 12.68 11.60
N ALA A 63 9.17 13.38 11.29
CA ALA A 63 8.22 13.85 12.29
C ALA A 63 7.18 12.77 12.68
N GLY A 64 7.21 11.62 12.02
CA GLY A 64 6.28 10.51 12.24
C GLY A 64 5.58 10.08 10.96
N THR A 65 4.46 9.39 11.14
CA THR A 65 3.64 8.87 10.04
C THR A 65 2.48 9.81 9.77
N THR A 66 2.31 10.22 8.50
CA THR A 66 1.18 11.04 8.05
C THR A 66 0.26 10.19 7.19
N HIS A 67 -1.05 10.29 7.43
CA HIS A 67 -2.09 9.60 6.68
C HIS A 67 -3.03 10.63 6.02
N PHE A 68 -3.27 10.45 4.73
CA PHE A 68 -4.34 11.12 4.00
C PHE A 68 -5.40 10.09 3.65
N ASP A 69 -6.60 10.23 4.21
CA ASP A 69 -7.70 9.30 4.03
C ASP A 69 -8.81 9.90 3.17
N LEU A 70 -9.20 9.18 2.12
CA LEU A 70 -10.33 9.56 1.28
C LEU A 70 -11.36 8.43 1.26
N PRO A 71 -12.44 8.56 2.07
CA PRO A 71 -13.52 7.58 2.11
C PRO A 71 -14.23 7.47 0.75
N ARG A 72 -14.67 6.26 0.40
CA ARG A 72 -15.47 6.02 -0.81
C ARG A 72 -16.74 6.89 -0.89
N SER A 73 -17.32 7.27 0.25
CA SER A 73 -18.51 8.11 0.33
C SER A 73 -18.22 9.61 0.21
N SER A 74 -16.97 10.02 0.05
CA SER A 74 -16.59 11.42 -0.16
C SER A 74 -17.14 11.93 -1.50
N ASP A 75 -17.56 13.20 -1.53
CA ASP A 75 -17.98 13.92 -2.74
C ASP A 75 -16.84 14.12 -3.76
N GLN A 76 -15.60 13.90 -3.33
CA GLN A 76 -14.41 13.94 -4.18
C GLN A 76 -14.21 12.64 -4.96
N VAL A 77 -14.83 11.54 -4.52
CA VAL A 77 -14.74 10.22 -5.17
C VAL A 77 -15.92 10.08 -6.14
N GLU A 78 -15.61 10.02 -7.44
CA GLU A 78 -16.62 9.82 -8.48
C GLU A 78 -16.84 8.34 -8.77
N VAL A 79 -15.76 7.54 -8.78
CA VAL A 79 -15.79 6.10 -9.05
C VAL A 79 -14.90 5.38 -8.06
N PHE A 80 -15.37 4.25 -7.54
CA PHE A 80 -14.60 3.34 -6.69
C PHE A 80 -14.94 1.90 -7.05
N GLU A 81 -14.11 1.31 -7.90
CA GLU A 81 -14.23 -0.05 -8.42
C GLU A 81 -13.08 -0.89 -7.87
N SER A 82 -13.39 -2.04 -7.30
CA SER A 82 -12.39 -2.97 -6.78
C SER A 82 -12.69 -4.37 -7.30
N SER A 83 -11.63 -5.05 -7.72
CA SER A 83 -11.66 -6.39 -8.28
C SER A 83 -11.53 -7.48 -7.21
N SER A 84 -10.96 -7.14 -6.05
CA SER A 84 -10.82 -8.01 -4.89
C SER A 84 -11.56 -7.45 -3.67
N GLU A 85 -11.93 -8.33 -2.75
CA GLU A 85 -12.48 -7.99 -1.43
C GLU A 85 -11.38 -7.78 -0.36
N SER A 86 -10.12 -8.10 -0.70
CA SER A 86 -8.97 -7.91 0.18
C SER A 86 -8.35 -6.51 0.03
N PRO A 87 -7.86 -5.89 1.12
CA PRO A 87 -7.08 -4.66 1.03
C PRO A 87 -5.86 -4.82 0.11
N ARG A 88 -5.57 -3.78 -0.68
CA ARG A 88 -4.36 -3.68 -1.50
C ARG A 88 -3.43 -2.65 -0.88
N VAL A 89 -2.16 -2.99 -0.75
CA VAL A 89 -1.10 -2.08 -0.29
C VAL A 89 0.03 -2.13 -1.30
N ALA A 90 0.49 -0.98 -1.76
CA ALA A 90 1.65 -0.85 -2.63
C ALA A 90 2.44 0.40 -2.26
N ARG A 91 3.77 0.29 -2.28
CA ARG A 91 4.69 1.40 -1.99
C ARG A 91 5.32 1.90 -3.27
N TYR A 92 5.55 3.20 -3.37
CA TYR A 92 6.16 3.84 -4.53
C TYR A 92 7.14 4.90 -4.07
N ARG A 93 8.19 5.16 -4.85
CA ARG A 93 9.10 6.28 -4.54
C ARG A 93 8.38 7.62 -4.64
N LEU A 94 8.27 8.31 -3.51
CA LEU A 94 7.53 9.57 -3.40
C LEU A 94 8.16 10.66 -4.27
N SER A 95 9.50 10.69 -4.36
CA SER A 95 10.24 11.66 -5.17
C SER A 95 9.86 11.60 -6.66
N LEU A 96 9.67 10.40 -7.21
CA LEU A 96 9.27 10.20 -8.60
C LEU A 96 7.82 10.62 -8.84
N LEU A 97 6.90 10.14 -8.00
CA LEU A 97 5.48 10.46 -8.10
C LEU A 97 5.23 11.96 -8.01
N ARG A 98 5.84 12.62 -7.02
CA ARG A 98 5.65 14.06 -6.80
C ARG A 98 6.18 14.89 -7.96
N SER A 99 7.41 14.60 -8.40
CA SER A 99 8.05 15.33 -9.51
C SER A 99 7.25 15.18 -10.80
N ALA A 100 6.81 13.95 -11.12
CA ALA A 100 6.07 13.65 -12.33
C ALA A 100 4.68 14.30 -12.35
N THR A 101 3.93 14.23 -11.24
CA THR A 101 2.50 14.57 -11.22
C THR A 101 2.19 16.00 -10.84
N SER A 102 3.05 16.69 -10.07
CA SER A 102 2.74 18.02 -9.48
C SER A 102 2.21 19.04 -10.49
N ARG A 103 2.89 19.18 -11.63
CA ARG A 103 2.49 20.11 -12.69
C ARG A 103 1.17 19.72 -13.35
N VAL A 104 0.93 18.43 -13.53
CA VAL A 104 -0.26 17.90 -14.19
C VAL A 104 -1.48 17.99 -13.26
N LEU A 105 -1.31 17.69 -11.97
CA LEU A 105 -2.34 17.86 -10.93
C LEU A 105 -2.81 19.31 -10.77
N ALA A 106 -1.95 20.28 -11.07
CA ALA A 106 -2.34 21.70 -11.05
C ALA A 106 -3.30 22.07 -12.20
N MET A 107 -3.28 21.32 -13.31
CA MET A 107 -4.09 21.59 -14.50
C MET A 107 -5.27 20.63 -14.66
N ALA A 108 -5.20 19.47 -14.03
CA ALA A 108 -6.19 18.42 -14.17
C ALA A 108 -7.49 18.74 -13.42
N CYS A 109 -8.63 18.31 -13.98
CA CYS A 109 -9.93 18.37 -13.35
C CYS A 109 -10.28 17.04 -12.65
N ARG A 110 -9.82 15.92 -13.22
CA ARG A 110 -10.02 14.55 -12.69
C ARG A 110 -8.74 13.75 -12.77
N ILE A 111 -8.64 12.77 -11.88
CA ILE A 111 -7.59 11.77 -11.88
C ILE A 111 -8.21 10.37 -11.76
N SER A 112 -7.77 9.45 -12.61
CA SER A 112 -8.07 8.03 -12.53
C SER A 112 -6.83 7.30 -12.03
N LEU A 113 -6.94 6.69 -10.85
CA LEU A 113 -5.93 5.82 -10.27
C LEU A 113 -6.30 4.37 -10.58
N ARG A 114 -5.38 3.62 -11.15
CA ARG A 114 -5.53 2.19 -11.40
C ARG A 114 -4.38 1.42 -10.80
N ILE A 115 -4.67 0.43 -9.98
CA ILE A 115 -3.67 -0.46 -9.37
C ILE A 115 -3.93 -1.86 -9.89
N ASN A 116 -2.92 -2.51 -10.47
CA ASN A 116 -3.06 -3.90 -10.90
C ASN A 116 -2.71 -4.89 -9.76
N ASP A 117 -2.91 -6.18 -10.02
CA ASP A 117 -2.58 -7.27 -9.10
C ASP A 117 -1.11 -7.31 -8.66
N ARG A 118 -0.20 -6.86 -9.53
CA ARG A 118 1.24 -6.72 -9.28
C ARG A 118 1.63 -5.44 -8.52
N GLY A 119 0.67 -4.57 -8.19
CA GLY A 119 0.95 -3.30 -7.51
C GLY A 119 1.53 -2.19 -8.39
N PHE A 120 1.46 -2.31 -9.71
CA PHE A 120 1.77 -1.20 -10.61
C PHE A 120 0.65 -0.18 -10.53
N LEU A 121 1.02 1.09 -10.56
CA LEU A 121 0.10 2.22 -10.54
C LEU A 121 0.06 2.90 -11.91
N SER A 122 -1.14 3.08 -12.43
CA SER A 122 -1.45 4.02 -13.51
C SER A 122 -2.20 5.22 -12.93
N MET A 123 -1.73 6.42 -13.24
CA MET A 123 -2.38 7.69 -12.88
C MET A 123 -2.67 8.46 -14.16
N GLN A 124 -3.93 8.48 -14.55
CA GLN A 124 -4.39 9.21 -15.72
C GLN A 124 -5.10 10.50 -15.30
N HIS A 125 -4.58 11.63 -15.76
CA HIS A 125 -5.07 12.96 -15.46
C HIS A 125 -5.84 13.52 -16.65
N MET A 126 -7.08 13.96 -16.41
CA MET A 126 -7.89 14.66 -17.41
C MET A 126 -7.71 16.17 -17.27
N ILE A 127 -7.29 16.83 -18.34
CA ILE A 127 -7.11 18.29 -18.42
C ILE A 127 -8.14 18.84 -19.41
N ASN A 128 -8.90 19.84 -18.98
CA ASN A 128 -9.82 20.54 -19.87
C ASN A 128 -9.06 21.63 -20.61
N LEU A 129 -9.11 21.59 -21.95
CA LEU A 129 -8.52 22.60 -22.81
C LEU A 129 -9.49 23.77 -23.01
N PRO A 130 -8.99 24.98 -23.33
CA PRO A 130 -9.83 26.17 -23.51
C PRO A 130 -10.85 26.07 -24.64
N ASP A 131 -10.60 25.19 -25.62
CA ASP A 131 -11.49 24.92 -26.76
C ASP A 131 -12.62 23.92 -26.42
N GLY A 132 -12.72 23.49 -25.16
CA GLY A 132 -13.71 22.53 -24.68
C GLY A 132 -13.32 21.06 -24.91
N GLN A 133 -12.16 20.77 -25.49
CA GLN A 133 -11.64 19.42 -25.62
C GLN A 133 -10.99 18.93 -24.32
N ALA A 134 -10.82 17.62 -24.18
CA ALA A 134 -10.10 17.01 -23.07
C ALA A 134 -8.76 16.44 -23.55
N ALA A 135 -7.70 16.76 -22.83
CA ALA A 135 -6.39 16.12 -22.97
C ALA A 135 -6.14 15.17 -21.79
N PHE A 136 -5.38 14.11 -22.02
CA PHE A 136 -5.04 13.14 -21.00
C PHE A 136 -3.53 13.00 -20.87
N VAL A 137 -3.05 12.93 -19.64
CA VAL A 137 -1.65 12.61 -19.31
C VAL A 137 -1.67 11.39 -18.41
N GLU A 138 -0.92 10.35 -18.77
CA GLU A 138 -0.86 9.12 -17.99
C GLU A 138 0.57 8.86 -17.51
N PHE A 139 0.70 8.57 -16.22
CA PHE A 139 1.94 8.15 -15.59
C PHE A 139 1.81 6.71 -15.11
N PHE A 140 2.87 5.95 -15.33
CA PHE A 140 3.01 4.60 -14.80
C PHE A 140 4.12 4.58 -13.75
N CYS A 141 3.86 3.90 -12.64
CA CYS A 141 4.82 3.74 -11.56
C CYS A 141 4.87 2.28 -11.14
N VAL A 142 6.08 1.76 -11.07
CA VAL A 142 6.36 0.44 -10.52
C VAL A 142 6.40 0.53 -8.99
N PRO A 143 5.94 -0.50 -8.27
CA PRO A 143 6.09 -0.53 -6.83
C PRO A 143 7.58 -0.55 -6.45
N ASP A 144 7.90 0.06 -5.32
CA ASP A 144 9.21 -0.03 -4.67
C ASP A 144 9.20 -1.33 -3.87
N GLU A 145 9.83 -2.37 -4.41
CA GLU A 145 10.05 -3.62 -3.69
C GLU A 145 11.21 -3.40 -2.72
N GLU A 146 10.93 -3.42 -1.42
CA GLU A 146 11.98 -3.56 -0.42
C GLU A 146 12.54 -4.98 -0.60
N GLU A 147 13.79 -5.12 -1.04
CA GLU A 147 14.49 -6.41 -0.97
C GLU A 147 14.49 -6.80 0.51
N ASP A 148 13.63 -7.75 0.89
CA ASP A 148 13.68 -8.36 2.21
C ASP A 148 15.09 -8.94 2.35
N ASP A 149 15.95 -8.26 3.12
CA ASP A 149 17.22 -8.80 3.59
C ASP A 149 16.87 -10.06 4.41
N GLU A 150 16.84 -11.22 3.76
CA GLU A 150 16.90 -12.53 4.41
C GLU A 150 18.21 -12.57 5.20
N SER A 151 18.18 -12.02 6.41
CA SER A 151 19.21 -12.20 7.41
C SER A 151 19.26 -13.68 7.75
N THR A 152 20.13 -14.36 7.01
CA THR A 152 20.44 -15.77 7.11
C THR A 152 20.67 -16.10 8.58
N THR A 153 19.81 -16.95 9.14
CA THR A 153 19.95 -17.47 10.49
C THR A 153 21.26 -18.26 10.56
N GLN A 154 22.35 -17.63 11.03
CA GLN A 154 23.56 -18.36 11.40
C GLN A 154 23.26 -19.14 12.68
N GLY A 155 22.85 -20.40 12.49
CA GLY A 155 22.88 -21.41 13.53
C GLY A 155 24.28 -21.53 14.10
N SER A 156 24.49 -20.98 15.29
CA SER A 156 25.67 -21.25 16.10
C SER A 156 25.59 -22.69 16.62
N GLN A 157 26.09 -23.65 15.84
CA GLN A 157 26.54 -24.94 16.35
C GLN A 157 27.79 -24.71 17.19
N LYS A 158 27.66 -24.71 18.52
CA LYS A 158 28.75 -25.05 19.42
C LYS A 158 28.49 -26.42 20.05
N SER A 159 29.45 -27.30 19.80
CA SER A 159 29.59 -28.67 20.24
C SER A 159 29.97 -28.80 21.72
N SER A 160 29.30 -29.77 22.38
CA SER A 160 29.80 -30.72 23.40
C SER A 160 30.27 -30.24 24.78
N SER A 161 29.55 -30.69 25.82
CA SER A 161 30.12 -31.57 26.84
C SER A 161 29.03 -32.31 27.64
N ASN A 162 29.01 -33.64 27.51
CA ASN A 162 28.31 -34.59 28.38
C ASN A 162 28.96 -34.64 29.77
N ILE A 163 28.16 -34.60 30.85
CA ILE A 163 28.46 -35.29 32.11
C ILE A 163 27.15 -35.88 32.65
N GLU A 164 27.15 -37.19 32.90
CA GLU A 164 26.02 -37.99 33.38
C GLU A 164 26.15 -38.34 34.89
N VAL A 165 25.00 -38.25 35.60
CA VAL A 165 24.41 -39.08 36.69
C VAL A 165 25.04 -39.11 38.11
N PRO A 166 24.32 -39.52 39.21
CA PRO A 166 22.96 -40.10 39.30
C PRO A 166 22.01 -39.68 40.48
N SER A 167 20.71 -39.98 40.28
CA SER A 167 19.65 -40.53 41.19
C SER A 167 19.32 -39.95 42.59
N SER A 168 18.01 -39.67 42.83
CA SER A 168 17.13 -40.48 43.73
C SER A 168 15.67 -39.97 43.81
N SER A 169 14.73 -40.87 43.50
CA SER A 169 13.40 -41.16 44.06
C SER A 169 12.55 -40.09 44.79
N GLY A 170 11.29 -39.93 44.36
CA GLY A 170 10.20 -39.30 45.12
C GLY A 170 8.88 -39.31 44.35
N ALA A 171 7.79 -39.75 44.96
CA ALA A 171 6.61 -40.32 44.31
C ALA A 171 5.38 -39.38 44.26
N LEU A 172 4.47 -39.66 43.31
CA LEU A 172 2.99 -39.50 43.32
C LEU A 172 2.34 -38.09 43.24
N SER A 173 1.33 -38.01 42.34
CA SER A 173 -0.06 -37.54 42.57
C SER A 173 -0.57 -36.27 41.85
N ALA A 174 -1.73 -36.47 41.20
CA ALA A 174 -2.88 -35.56 40.98
C ALA A 174 -2.92 -34.54 39.82
N SER A 175 -3.64 -34.96 38.78
CA SER A 175 -4.79 -34.33 38.09
C SER A 175 -5.13 -32.83 38.22
N SER A 176 -5.59 -32.32 37.06
CA SER A 176 -6.50 -31.18 36.80
C SER A 176 -5.90 -29.78 36.78
N THR A 177 -5.95 -29.10 35.61
CA THR A 177 -6.84 -27.94 35.39
C THR A 177 -6.69 -27.36 33.97
N ARG A 178 -7.83 -27.36 33.27
CA ARG A 178 -8.25 -26.56 32.11
C ARG A 178 -7.91 -25.06 32.23
N ARG A 179 -7.36 -24.44 31.17
CA ARG A 179 -7.38 -23.00 30.76
C ARG A 179 -6.12 -22.74 29.90
N GLN A 180 -6.10 -22.02 28.78
CA GLN A 180 -7.07 -21.18 28.09
C GLN A 180 -6.53 -21.01 26.65
N GLN A 181 -7.36 -21.38 25.69
CA GLN A 181 -7.34 -20.86 24.33
C GLN A 181 -8.30 -19.65 24.37
N ALA A 182 -7.80 -18.43 24.23
CA ALA A 182 -8.53 -17.20 23.91
C ALA A 182 -7.64 -15.96 24.14
N VAL A 183 -6.78 -15.62 23.18
CA VAL A 183 -6.27 -14.25 22.99
C VAL A 183 -6.00 -14.10 21.50
N LEU A 184 -7.04 -13.74 20.73
CA LEU A 184 -6.96 -13.22 19.36
C LEU A 184 -8.39 -12.95 18.93
N GLU A 185 -8.99 -11.90 19.49
CA GLU A 185 -10.18 -11.21 18.99
C GLU A 185 -10.55 -10.14 20.04
N GLN A 186 -9.89 -8.98 19.98
CA GLN A 186 -10.36 -7.72 20.58
C GLN A 186 -9.28 -6.65 20.43
N GLU A 187 -9.15 -6.13 19.22
CA GLU A 187 -8.84 -4.72 18.96
C GLU A 187 -9.63 -4.43 17.67
N TRP A 188 -9.82 -3.19 17.25
CA TRP A 188 -10.77 -2.79 16.19
C TRP A 188 -12.25 -2.67 16.63
N SER A 189 -12.48 -1.95 17.73
CA SER A 189 -13.64 -1.07 17.88
C SER A 189 -13.34 -0.01 18.94
N ASP A 190 -12.81 1.12 18.50
CA ASP A 190 -13.26 2.46 18.91
C ASP A 190 -12.91 3.47 17.81
#